data_AF-V7B8R5-F1
#
_entry.id   AF-V7B8R5-F1
#
_cell.length_a   1.000
_cell.length_b   1.000
_cell.length_c   1.000
_cell.angle_alpha   90.00
_cell.angle_beta   90.00
_cell.angle_gamma   90.00
#
_symmetry.space_group_name_H-M   'P 1'
#
loop_
_entity.id
_entity.type
_entity.pdbx_description
1 polymer ?
#
loop_
_entity_poly.entity_id
_entity_poly.type
_entity_poly.pdbx_seq_one_letter_code
_entity_poly.pdbx_strand_id
1 'polypeptide(L)'
;MSTIERTQAHRYVLFNCPQVQPYIEEFRHHLRRRSRGRRIPNTELEKIVIKDFMNWFPQRMNNPYISSTVVNYLKYLAQGPTTHARRIYAFNVNGFKFRTEIREQDLKTQNCGVFLTSSTSCVESGVDQNTRQADLAYYGKLEDIIELNYYGHFKVTLKDPWGFTCINFSRLIHTGDREEHDPYIEASQAEMVYYIDDEVNKEWSIVVHLKPRDLYDMGEGDGEVCE
;
A
#
# COMPACT_ATOMS: atom_id res chain seq x y z
N MET A 1 -17.30 1.73 7.38
CA MET A 1 -15.96 2.33 7.32
C MET A 1 -16.00 3.64 8.09
N SER A 2 -15.07 3.86 9.02
CA SER A 2 -14.92 5.09 9.80
C SER A 2 -14.31 6.20 8.94
N THR A 3 -14.28 7.43 9.46
CA THR A 3 -13.57 8.54 8.80
C THR A 3 -12.08 8.24 8.66
N ILE A 4 -11.45 7.68 9.70
CA ILE A 4 -10.00 7.40 9.72
C ILE A 4 -9.65 6.30 8.71
N GLU A 5 -10.34 5.15 8.75
CA GLU A 5 -10.19 4.05 7.76
C GLU A 5 -10.30 4.59 6.32
N ARG A 6 -11.31 5.44 6.08
CA ARG A 6 -11.56 6.03 4.76
C ARG A 6 -10.45 6.98 4.33
N THR A 7 -9.99 7.87 5.21
CA THR A 7 -8.93 8.84 4.89
C THR A 7 -7.61 8.13 4.58
N GLN A 8 -7.23 7.14 5.39
CA GLN A 8 -6.03 6.33 5.17
C GLN A 8 -6.10 5.56 3.84
N ALA A 9 -7.16 4.79 3.60
CA ALA A 9 -7.31 4.00 2.37
C ALA A 9 -7.42 4.89 1.12
N HIS A 10 -8.06 6.05 1.23
CA HIS A 10 -8.12 7.03 0.15
C HIS A 10 -6.75 7.65 -0.14
N ARG A 11 -5.98 8.04 0.89
CA ARG A 11 -4.61 8.53 0.74
C ARG A 11 -3.76 7.52 0.00
N TYR A 12 -3.79 6.25 0.43
CA TYR A 12 -3.02 5.19 -0.23
C TYR A 12 -3.37 5.09 -1.72
N VAL A 13 -4.66 5.11 -2.07
CA VAL A 13 -5.11 5.09 -3.47
C VAL A 13 -4.61 6.29 -4.28
N LEU A 14 -4.56 7.50 -3.73
CA LEU A 14 -4.00 8.67 -4.41
C LEU A 14 -2.49 8.53 -4.62
N PHE A 15 -1.75 8.21 -3.55
CA PHE A 15 -0.29 8.14 -3.57
C PHE A 15 0.26 6.98 -4.41
N ASN A 16 -0.53 5.92 -4.63
CA ASN A 16 -0.18 4.79 -5.49
C ASN A 16 -0.91 4.81 -6.85
N CYS A 17 -1.52 5.94 -7.26
CA CYS A 17 -2.13 6.08 -8.58
C CYS A 17 -1.15 6.76 -9.56
N PRO A 18 -0.73 6.09 -10.66
CA PRO A 18 0.15 6.68 -11.67
C PRO A 18 -0.40 7.98 -12.29
N GLN A 19 -1.72 8.05 -12.49
CA GLN A 19 -2.41 9.21 -13.05
C GLN A 19 -2.47 10.40 -12.08
N VAL A 20 -2.20 10.19 -10.78
CA VAL A 20 -2.18 11.23 -9.75
C VAL A 20 -0.78 11.79 -9.50
N GLN A 21 0.30 11.02 -9.74
CA GLN A 21 1.69 11.44 -9.49
C GLN A 21 2.03 12.85 -10.03
N PRO A 22 1.69 13.22 -11.29
CA PRO A 22 2.04 14.55 -11.82
C PRO A 22 1.47 15.71 -10.99
N TYR A 23 0.36 15.50 -10.28
CA TYR A 23 -0.23 16.50 -9.39
C TYR A 23 0.44 16.49 -7.99
N ILE A 24 1.00 15.37 -7.55
CA ILE A 24 1.85 15.30 -6.35
C ILE A 24 3.17 16.05 -6.62
N GLU A 25 3.78 15.86 -7.80
CA GLU A 25 4.93 16.65 -8.27
C GLU A 25 4.60 18.14 -8.34
N GLU A 26 3.43 18.49 -8.88
CA GLU A 26 2.98 19.89 -8.94
C GLU A 26 2.80 20.48 -7.53
N PHE A 27 2.25 19.70 -6.57
CA PHE A 27 2.09 20.15 -5.19
C PHE A 27 3.43 20.31 -4.48
N ARG A 28 4.36 19.36 -4.63
CA ARG A 28 5.76 19.47 -4.19
C ARG A 28 6.42 20.75 -4.73
N HIS A 29 6.17 21.10 -6.00
CA HIS A 29 6.68 22.32 -6.63
C HIS A 29 5.98 23.60 -6.11
N HIS A 30 4.66 23.57 -5.88
CA HIS A 30 3.90 24.66 -5.29
C HIS A 30 4.42 25.00 -3.88
N LEU A 31 4.62 23.99 -3.03
CA LEU A 31 5.18 24.16 -1.68
C LEU A 31 6.59 24.77 -1.71
N ARG A 32 7.47 24.25 -2.57
CA ARG A 32 8.84 24.78 -2.78
C ARG A 32 8.85 26.23 -3.30
N ARG A 33 7.88 26.64 -4.13
CA ARG A 33 7.72 28.04 -4.58
C ARG A 33 7.19 28.95 -3.47
N ARG A 34 6.33 28.45 -2.58
CA ARG A 34 5.64 29.25 -1.55
C ARG A 34 6.55 29.61 -0.36
N SER A 35 7.68 28.93 -0.17
CA SER A 35 8.56 29.08 1.01
C SER A 35 9.46 30.33 1.03
N ARG A 36 9.31 31.25 0.07
CA ARG A 36 9.98 32.57 0.03
C ARG A 36 11.50 32.55 0.31
N GLY A 37 12.21 31.59 -0.29
CA GLY A 37 13.66 31.46 -0.18
C GLY A 37 14.16 30.59 0.98
N ARG A 38 13.31 30.21 1.95
CA ARG A 38 13.67 29.17 2.93
C ARG A 38 13.60 27.81 2.26
N ARG A 39 14.73 27.09 2.19
CA ARG A 39 14.77 25.69 1.73
C ARG A 39 14.05 24.81 2.76
N ILE A 40 12.92 24.21 2.36
CA ILE A 40 12.25 23.17 3.15
C ILE A 40 13.07 21.87 2.99
N PRO A 41 13.48 21.18 4.07
CA PRO A 41 14.08 19.84 4.00
C PRO A 41 13.12 18.83 3.36
N ASN A 42 13.63 17.85 2.61
CA ASN A 42 12.78 16.83 1.96
C ASN A 42 11.85 16.11 2.95
N THR A 43 12.34 15.81 4.17
CA THR A 43 11.56 15.15 5.23
C THR A 43 10.44 16.01 5.83
N GLU A 44 10.55 17.34 5.76
CA GLU A 44 9.47 18.26 6.14
C GLU A 44 8.49 18.44 4.98
N LEU A 45 9.00 18.51 3.75
CA LEU A 45 8.19 18.60 2.54
C LEU A 45 7.25 17.40 2.39
N GLU A 46 7.75 16.17 2.49
CA GLU A 46 6.92 14.97 2.31
C GLU A 46 5.88 14.81 3.44
N LYS A 47 6.17 15.27 4.68
CA LYS A 47 5.16 15.35 5.74
C LYS A 47 4.02 16.31 5.40
N ILE A 48 4.33 17.47 4.80
CA ILE A 48 3.31 18.42 4.33
C ILE A 48 2.54 17.82 3.15
N VAL A 49 3.20 17.12 2.22
CA VAL A 49 2.56 16.45 1.09
C VAL A 49 1.58 15.36 1.55
N ILE A 50 2.01 14.43 2.42
CA ILE A 50 1.18 13.34 2.98
C ILE A 50 -0.08 13.87 3.69
N LYS A 51 0.02 15.01 4.36
CA LYS A 51 -1.07 15.62 5.12
C LYS A 51 -2.00 16.48 4.25
N ASP A 52 -1.44 17.40 3.48
CA ASP A 52 -2.22 18.49 2.86
C ASP A 52 -2.63 18.17 1.42
N PHE A 53 -2.05 17.16 0.75
CA PHE A 53 -2.37 16.85 -0.66
C PHE A 53 -3.84 16.48 -0.86
N MET A 54 -4.44 15.70 0.03
CA MET A 54 -5.88 15.36 -0.02
C MET A 54 -6.79 16.60 0.05
N ASN A 55 -6.34 17.68 0.70
CA ASN A 55 -7.08 18.94 0.77
C ASN A 55 -6.81 19.84 -0.45
N TRP A 56 -5.64 19.74 -1.07
CA TRP A 56 -5.23 20.55 -2.22
C TRP A 56 -5.72 19.98 -3.58
N PHE A 57 -5.63 18.66 -3.77
CA PHE A 57 -5.99 18.00 -5.03
C PHE A 57 -7.44 18.27 -5.50
N PRO A 58 -8.47 18.33 -4.63
CA PRO A 58 -9.83 18.72 -5.01
C PRO A 58 -9.91 20.17 -5.49
N GLN A 59 -9.17 21.09 -4.86
CA GLN A 59 -9.08 22.49 -5.28
C GLN A 59 -8.40 22.61 -6.65
N ARG A 60 -7.42 21.75 -6.93
CA ARG A 60 -6.74 21.68 -8.24
C ARG A 60 -7.66 21.16 -9.33
N MET A 61 -8.43 20.09 -9.07
CA MET A 61 -9.38 19.53 -10.05
C MET A 61 -10.58 20.44 -10.33
N ASN A 62 -11.02 21.22 -9.34
CA ASN A 62 -12.12 22.19 -9.49
C ASN A 62 -11.68 23.52 -10.16
N ASN A 63 -10.41 23.67 -10.56
CA ASN A 63 -9.94 24.86 -11.25
C ASN A 63 -10.58 24.96 -12.66
N PRO A 64 -11.25 26.07 -13.04
CA PRO A 64 -11.96 26.20 -14.31
C PRO A 64 -11.09 25.96 -15.56
N TYR A 65 -9.80 26.29 -15.51
CA TYR A 65 -8.86 26.11 -16.63
C TYR A 65 -8.39 24.66 -16.80
N ILE A 66 -8.83 23.74 -15.93
CA ILE A 66 -8.35 22.35 -15.84
C ILE A 66 -9.52 21.37 -15.83
N SER A 67 -10.62 21.70 -15.15
CA SER A 67 -11.80 20.84 -15.03
C SER A 67 -12.45 20.50 -16.39
N SER A 68 -12.32 21.37 -17.40
CA SER A 68 -12.75 21.12 -18.77
C SER A 68 -11.90 20.07 -19.51
N THR A 69 -10.60 19.98 -19.19
CA THR A 69 -9.62 19.13 -19.89
C THR A 69 -9.38 17.79 -19.15
N VAL A 70 -9.59 17.75 -17.84
CA VAL A 70 -9.26 16.58 -17.01
C VAL A 70 -10.34 15.50 -17.08
N VAL A 71 -9.89 14.26 -17.32
CA VAL A 71 -10.67 13.02 -17.33
C VAL A 71 -11.47 12.86 -16.02
N ASN A 72 -12.75 12.53 -16.13
CA ASN A 72 -13.67 12.45 -14.99
C ASN A 72 -13.21 11.50 -13.87
N TYR A 73 -12.45 10.46 -14.19
CA TYR A 73 -11.81 9.57 -13.22
C TYR A 73 -10.98 10.33 -12.15
N LEU A 74 -10.19 11.32 -12.56
CA LEU A 74 -9.39 12.13 -11.63
C LEU A 74 -10.26 13.05 -10.77
N LYS A 75 -11.43 13.46 -11.26
CA LYS A 75 -12.43 14.21 -10.48
C LYS A 75 -13.09 13.32 -9.42
N TYR A 76 -13.40 12.05 -9.75
CA TYR A 76 -13.91 11.08 -8.78
C TYR A 76 -12.86 10.73 -7.72
N LEU A 77 -11.59 10.52 -8.10
CA LEU A 77 -10.51 10.38 -7.13
C LEU A 77 -10.42 11.61 -6.22
N ALA A 78 -10.50 12.83 -6.77
CA ALA A 78 -10.46 14.06 -5.97
C ALA A 78 -11.73 14.34 -5.14
N GLN A 79 -12.83 13.60 -5.33
CA GLN A 79 -14.00 13.63 -4.44
C GLN A 79 -13.86 12.63 -3.27
N GLY A 80 -12.91 11.70 -3.36
CA GLY A 80 -12.77 10.60 -2.41
C GLY A 80 -13.79 9.47 -2.63
N PRO A 81 -13.62 8.33 -1.94
CA PRO A 81 -14.54 7.20 -2.05
C PRO A 81 -15.84 7.46 -1.28
N THR A 82 -16.92 6.82 -1.70
CA THR A 82 -18.21 6.91 -1.01
C THR A 82 -18.14 6.42 0.43
N THR A 83 -19.02 6.93 1.30
CA THR A 83 -19.13 6.48 2.72
C THR A 83 -19.39 4.98 2.86
N HIS A 84 -20.04 4.38 1.87
CA HIS A 84 -20.23 2.95 1.75
C HIS A 84 -19.05 2.33 0.99
N ALA A 85 -18.43 1.31 1.60
CA ALA A 85 -17.42 0.45 1.00
C ALA A 85 -17.79 -1.01 1.28
N ARG A 86 -17.51 -1.93 0.36
CA ARG A 86 -17.84 -3.35 0.52
C ARG A 86 -16.68 -4.05 1.23
N ARG A 87 -16.99 -4.76 2.31
CA ARG A 87 -16.08 -5.70 2.99
C ARG A 87 -16.27 -7.09 2.41
N ILE A 88 -15.18 -7.82 2.17
CA ILE A 88 -15.20 -9.22 1.73
C ILE A 88 -14.19 -10.05 2.54
N TYR A 89 -14.46 -11.34 2.68
CA TYR A 89 -13.67 -12.24 3.55
C TYR A 89 -12.61 -13.06 2.80
N ALA A 90 -12.59 -12.97 1.46
CA ALA A 90 -11.60 -13.61 0.61
C ALA A 90 -11.53 -12.89 -0.75
N PHE A 91 -10.35 -12.88 -1.38
CA PHE A 91 -10.12 -12.31 -2.71
C PHE A 91 -9.09 -13.14 -3.48
N ASN A 92 -9.20 -13.19 -4.81
CA ASN A 92 -8.28 -13.91 -5.68
C ASN A 92 -7.41 -12.89 -6.45
N VAL A 93 -6.09 -12.96 -6.31
CA VAL A 93 -5.13 -12.12 -7.05
C VAL A 93 -3.75 -12.79 -7.06
N ASN A 94 -2.92 -12.50 -8.07
CA ASN A 94 -1.55 -13.01 -8.22
C ASN A 94 -1.40 -14.55 -8.09
N GLY A 95 -2.40 -15.30 -8.58
CA GLY A 95 -2.43 -16.77 -8.50
C GLY A 95 -2.84 -17.34 -7.13
N PHE A 96 -3.12 -16.49 -6.14
CA PHE A 96 -3.47 -16.88 -4.78
C PHE A 96 -4.92 -16.53 -4.42
N LYS A 97 -5.43 -17.20 -3.38
CA LYS A 97 -6.73 -16.92 -2.75
C LYS A 97 -6.53 -16.46 -1.31
N PHE A 98 -6.46 -15.16 -1.12
CA PHE A 98 -6.32 -14.51 0.17
C PHE A 98 -7.60 -14.61 1.00
N ARG A 99 -7.45 -14.58 2.33
CA ARG A 99 -8.55 -14.60 3.31
C ARG A 99 -8.22 -13.69 4.48
N THR A 100 -9.23 -13.14 5.14
CA THR A 100 -9.00 -12.42 6.41
C THR A 100 -8.76 -13.40 7.56
N GLU A 101 -8.02 -13.01 8.61
CA GLU A 101 -7.78 -13.86 9.80
C GLU A 101 -9.09 -14.42 10.39
N ILE A 102 -10.15 -13.60 10.47
CA ILE A 102 -11.49 -13.98 10.95
C ILE A 102 -12.10 -15.12 10.10
N ARG A 103 -11.76 -15.19 8.80
CA ARG A 103 -12.23 -16.26 7.90
C ARG A 103 -11.32 -17.49 7.90
N GLU A 104 -10.15 -17.38 8.52
CA GLU A 104 -9.12 -18.40 8.57
C GLU A 104 -9.12 -19.21 9.86
N GLN A 105 -9.59 -18.63 10.97
CA GLN A 105 -9.52 -19.19 12.33
C GLN A 105 -10.02 -20.64 12.46
N ASP A 106 -11.02 -21.04 11.66
CA ASP A 106 -11.59 -22.41 11.66
C ASP A 106 -10.96 -23.36 10.61
N LEU A 107 -9.90 -22.94 9.90
CA LEU A 107 -9.32 -23.64 8.75
C LEU A 107 -7.91 -24.20 9.04
N LYS A 108 -7.59 -25.33 8.41
CA LYS A 108 -6.26 -25.97 8.48
C LYS A 108 -5.19 -25.35 7.55
N THR A 109 -5.49 -24.24 6.89
CA THR A 109 -4.67 -23.68 5.80
C THR A 109 -4.50 -22.19 5.99
N GLN A 110 -3.26 -21.71 6.06
CA GLN A 110 -2.98 -20.29 6.14
C GLN A 110 -2.95 -19.61 4.76
N ASN A 111 -3.74 -18.55 4.64
CA ASN A 111 -3.98 -17.72 3.47
C ASN A 111 -4.22 -16.24 3.87
N CYS A 112 -4.07 -15.87 5.15
CA CYS A 112 -4.12 -14.50 5.65
C CYS A 112 -2.76 -13.79 5.72
N GLY A 113 -1.66 -14.48 5.41
CA GLY A 113 -0.34 -13.88 5.26
C GLY A 113 -0.07 -13.45 3.84
N VAL A 114 0.37 -12.21 3.67
CA VAL A 114 0.58 -11.56 2.36
C VAL A 114 1.99 -10.90 2.34
N PHE A 115 2.54 -10.36 1.22
CA PHE A 115 3.88 -9.70 1.18
C PHE A 115 4.01 -8.53 0.19
N LEU A 116 4.96 -7.62 0.47
CA LEU A 116 5.43 -6.49 -0.37
C LEU A 116 6.89 -6.08 -0.10
N THR A 117 7.55 -5.64 -1.16
CA THR A 117 8.70 -4.72 -1.12
C THR A 117 8.28 -3.31 -1.57
N SER A 118 8.43 -2.30 -0.71
CA SER A 118 8.06 -0.90 -0.96
C SER A 118 9.28 0.02 -1.06
N SER A 119 9.43 0.69 -2.20
CA SER A 119 10.58 1.53 -2.49
C SER A 119 10.49 2.88 -1.76
N THR A 120 11.17 2.99 -0.62
CA THR A 120 10.98 4.06 0.37
C THR A 120 12.15 5.04 0.38
N SER A 121 11.85 6.34 0.42
CA SER A 121 12.84 7.39 0.55
C SER A 121 13.34 7.52 2.00
N CYS A 122 14.50 6.95 2.30
CA CYS A 122 15.15 7.00 3.62
C CYS A 122 16.23 8.10 3.70
N VAL A 123 16.62 8.46 4.92
CA VAL A 123 17.72 9.41 5.19
C VAL A 123 18.84 8.66 5.90
N GLU A 124 20.04 8.71 5.31
CA GLU A 124 21.15 7.83 5.66
C GLU A 124 21.90 8.24 6.94
N SER A 125 21.89 9.54 7.29
CA SER A 125 22.39 10.04 8.57
C SER A 125 21.68 11.32 9.01
N GLY A 126 21.76 11.67 10.31
CA GLY A 126 21.28 12.96 10.82
C GLY A 126 22.14 14.17 10.39
N VAL A 127 23.26 13.92 9.70
CA VAL A 127 24.22 14.93 9.23
C VAL A 127 24.02 15.20 7.74
N ASP A 128 23.82 14.14 6.95
CA ASP A 128 23.72 14.19 5.49
C ASP A 128 22.26 14.12 5.05
N GLN A 129 21.70 15.27 4.62
CA GLN A 129 20.33 15.35 4.11
C GLN A 129 20.12 14.69 2.72
N ASN A 130 21.04 13.83 2.29
CA ASN A 130 20.91 13.05 1.06
C ASN A 130 19.89 11.93 1.28
N THR A 131 18.75 12.07 0.62
CA THR A 131 17.69 11.06 0.63
C THR A 131 18.08 9.94 -0.35
N ARG A 132 18.20 8.71 0.13
CA ARG A 132 18.36 7.52 -0.72
C ARG A 132 17.01 6.81 -0.85
N GLN A 133 16.81 6.16 -1.99
CA GLN A 133 15.68 5.26 -2.19
C GLN A 133 16.14 3.84 -1.82
N ALA A 134 15.44 3.21 -0.89
CA ALA A 134 15.74 1.89 -0.36
C ALA A 134 14.48 1.04 -0.35
N ASP A 135 14.60 -0.17 -0.87
CA ASP A 135 13.51 -1.13 -0.95
C ASP A 135 13.31 -1.79 0.42
N LEU A 136 12.18 -1.49 1.06
CA LEU A 136 11.85 -1.94 2.41
C LEU A 136 10.71 -2.96 2.37
N ALA A 137 10.87 -4.05 3.10
CA ALA A 137 9.82 -5.02 3.31
C ALA A 137 9.15 -4.79 4.68
N TYR A 138 7.82 -4.96 4.74
CA TYR A 138 6.94 -4.54 5.86
C TYR A 138 6.19 -5.75 6.36
N TYR A 139 6.20 -6.13 7.65
CA TYR A 139 5.92 -7.53 8.06
C TYR A 139 4.72 -7.78 9.06
N GLY A 140 3.65 -8.52 8.66
CA GLY A 140 2.25 -8.42 9.22
C GLY A 140 1.12 -9.29 8.58
N LYS A 141 -0.17 -9.12 8.95
CA LYS A 141 -1.31 -10.02 8.55
C LYS A 141 -2.60 -9.33 8.03
N LEU A 142 -3.42 -10.05 7.26
CA LEU A 142 -4.66 -9.58 6.61
C LEU A 142 -5.90 -9.60 7.51
N GLU A 143 -6.28 -8.43 8.04
CA GLU A 143 -7.48 -8.26 8.88
C GLU A 143 -8.78 -8.08 8.07
N ASP A 144 -8.76 -7.26 7.01
CA ASP A 144 -9.95 -6.81 6.27
C ASP A 144 -9.61 -6.58 4.79
N ILE A 145 -10.61 -6.75 3.90
CA ILE A 145 -10.50 -6.50 2.46
C ILE A 145 -11.59 -5.50 2.08
N ILE A 146 -11.18 -4.29 1.72
CA ILE A 146 -12.07 -3.16 1.49
C ILE A 146 -12.04 -2.76 0.01
N GLU A 147 -13.20 -2.89 -0.64
CA GLU A 147 -13.46 -2.38 -1.97
C GLU A 147 -14.02 -0.96 -1.87
N LEU A 148 -13.25 0.00 -2.41
CA LEU A 148 -13.61 1.40 -2.47
C LEU A 148 -14.38 1.70 -3.76
N ASN A 149 -15.55 2.32 -3.61
CA ASN A 149 -16.37 2.79 -4.72
C ASN A 149 -16.09 4.28 -4.98
N TYR A 150 -15.54 4.58 -6.16
CA TYR A 150 -15.38 5.92 -6.71
C TYR A 150 -16.42 6.12 -7.82
N TYR A 151 -17.68 6.28 -7.41
CA TYR A 151 -18.83 6.62 -8.27
C TYR A 151 -19.03 5.70 -9.49
N GLY A 152 -18.85 4.39 -9.30
CA GLY A 152 -18.98 3.37 -10.35
C GLY A 152 -17.64 2.84 -10.89
N HIS A 153 -16.52 3.42 -10.46
CA HIS A 153 -15.19 2.83 -10.64
C HIS A 153 -14.75 2.14 -9.34
N PHE A 154 -14.38 0.86 -9.43
CA PHE A 154 -13.97 0.03 -8.31
C PHE A 154 -12.45 -0.01 -8.18
N LYS A 155 -11.94 0.05 -6.94
CA LYS A 155 -10.54 -0.29 -6.62
C LYS A 155 -10.49 -1.12 -5.33
N VAL A 156 -9.75 -2.22 -5.35
CA VAL A 156 -9.63 -3.16 -4.22
C VAL A 156 -8.33 -2.88 -3.46
N THR A 157 -8.48 -2.69 -2.16
CA THR A 157 -7.40 -2.38 -1.22
C THR A 157 -7.43 -3.44 -0.13
N LEU A 158 -6.30 -4.11 0.09
CA LEU A 158 -6.12 -5.04 1.20
C LEU A 158 -5.66 -4.24 2.44
N LYS A 159 -5.65 -4.88 3.61
CA LYS A 159 -5.04 -4.35 4.84
C LYS A 159 -4.20 -5.45 5.50
N ASP A 160 -2.95 -5.55 5.06
CA ASP A 160 -1.91 -6.43 5.58
C ASP A 160 -0.56 -5.71 5.34
N PRO A 161 0.38 -5.74 6.28
CA PRO A 161 1.74 -5.36 5.98
C PRO A 161 2.78 -6.42 6.41
N TRP A 162 2.81 -7.67 5.90
CA TRP A 162 3.63 -8.12 4.71
C TRP A 162 5.02 -8.93 4.68
N GLY A 163 5.43 -9.94 5.51
CA GLY A 163 6.68 -10.80 5.25
C GLY A 163 7.72 -11.19 6.37
N PHE A 164 8.86 -11.90 6.10
CA PHE A 164 9.88 -12.47 7.09
C PHE A 164 11.36 -12.07 6.86
N THR A 165 12.38 -12.16 7.74
CA THR A 165 12.59 -11.93 9.20
C THR A 165 11.77 -12.70 10.25
N CYS A 166 12.25 -12.84 11.50
CA CYS A 166 11.38 -13.20 12.63
C CYS A 166 10.66 -11.94 13.16
N ILE A 167 9.34 -11.93 13.31
CA ILE A 167 8.58 -10.72 13.71
C ILE A 167 7.75 -10.94 14.96
N ASN A 168 7.73 -9.91 15.80
CA ASN A 168 6.92 -9.80 16.98
C ASN A 168 5.75 -8.83 16.74
N PHE A 169 4.54 -9.38 16.58
CA PHE A 169 3.31 -8.61 16.30
C PHE A 169 2.85 -7.73 17.47
N SER A 170 3.49 -7.81 18.63
CA SER A 170 3.29 -6.86 19.73
C SER A 170 3.92 -5.47 19.44
N ARG A 171 4.65 -5.32 18.33
CA ARG A 171 5.42 -4.11 17.97
C ARG A 171 5.05 -3.55 16.58
N LEU A 172 3.75 -3.42 16.31
CA LEU A 172 3.24 -2.84 15.06
C LEU A 172 3.67 -1.38 14.87
N ILE A 173 4.08 -1.03 13.65
CA ILE A 173 4.48 0.33 13.27
C ILE A 173 3.25 1.21 12.96
N HIS A 174 2.18 0.60 12.41
CA HIS A 174 0.96 1.28 11.99
C HIS A 174 -0.29 0.49 12.43
N THR A 175 -0.83 0.85 13.60
CA THR A 175 -2.02 0.25 14.22
C THR A 175 -3.36 0.74 13.63
N GLY A 176 -3.36 1.67 12.67
CA GLY A 176 -4.56 2.18 12.00
C GLY A 176 -5.47 3.10 12.84
N ASP A 177 -5.22 3.25 14.14
CA ASP A 177 -5.91 4.13 15.09
C ASP A 177 -5.73 5.64 14.81
N ARG A 178 -4.70 6.03 14.06
CA ARG A 178 -4.36 7.43 13.77
C ARG A 178 -4.34 7.72 12.29
N GLU A 179 -4.72 8.94 11.90
CA GLU A 179 -4.78 9.33 10.49
C GLU A 179 -3.40 9.24 9.80
N GLU A 180 -2.28 9.48 10.50
CA GLU A 180 -0.93 9.35 9.93
C GLU A 180 -0.47 7.90 9.66
N HIS A 181 -1.15 6.88 10.19
CA HIS A 181 -0.82 5.48 9.93
C HIS A 181 -1.25 5.07 8.52
N ASP A 182 -0.41 4.30 7.82
CA ASP A 182 -0.67 3.80 6.46
C ASP A 182 -0.72 2.26 6.43
N PRO A 183 -1.86 1.63 6.82
CA PRO A 183 -2.01 0.18 6.91
C PRO A 183 -2.62 -0.46 5.64
N TYR A 184 -2.84 0.33 4.58
CA TYR A 184 -3.54 -0.09 3.37
C TYR A 184 -2.59 -0.24 2.18
N ILE A 185 -2.99 -1.09 1.24
CA ILE A 185 -2.14 -1.66 0.20
C ILE A 185 -3.01 -2.07 -1.01
N GLU A 186 -2.54 -1.97 -2.26
CA GLU A 186 -3.36 -2.42 -3.41
C GLU A 186 -3.31 -3.94 -3.54
N ALA A 187 -4.44 -4.56 -3.86
CA ALA A 187 -4.51 -6.03 -4.03
C ALA A 187 -3.57 -6.57 -5.14
N SER A 188 -3.23 -5.75 -6.13
CA SER A 188 -2.28 -6.09 -7.20
C SER A 188 -0.83 -6.20 -6.72
N GLN A 189 -0.46 -5.50 -5.65
CA GLN A 189 0.90 -5.46 -5.08
C GLN A 189 1.17 -6.65 -4.13
N ALA A 190 0.25 -7.61 -4.03
CA ALA A 190 0.18 -8.62 -2.99
C ALA A 190 0.82 -9.97 -3.37
N GLU A 191 1.88 -10.37 -2.69
CA GLU A 191 2.37 -11.76 -2.68
C GLU A 191 1.76 -12.55 -1.50
N MET A 192 2.02 -13.85 -1.34
CA MET A 192 1.46 -14.68 -0.25
C MET A 192 2.55 -15.36 0.60
N VAL A 193 2.33 -15.41 1.92
CA VAL A 193 3.25 -16.00 2.92
C VAL A 193 2.46 -16.73 4.02
N TYR A 194 3.10 -17.56 4.85
CA TYR A 194 2.43 -18.19 6.01
C TYR A 194 3.32 -18.32 7.26
N TYR A 195 2.67 -18.27 8.44
CA TYR A 195 3.28 -18.16 9.78
C TYR A 195 3.44 -19.49 10.50
N ILE A 196 4.64 -19.65 11.07
CA ILE A 196 5.01 -20.70 12.01
C ILE A 196 5.46 -19.99 13.28
N ASP A 197 4.89 -20.29 14.45
CA ASP A 197 5.31 -19.64 15.69
C ASP A 197 6.63 -20.25 16.21
N ASP A 198 7.49 -19.42 16.79
CA ASP A 198 8.77 -19.84 17.38
C ASP A 198 8.51 -20.57 18.72
N GLU A 199 8.80 -21.87 18.77
CA GLU A 199 8.57 -22.72 19.96
C GLU A 199 9.38 -22.26 21.19
N VAL A 200 10.53 -21.60 20.97
CA VAL A 200 11.42 -21.08 22.02
C VAL A 200 10.98 -19.68 22.44
N ASN A 201 10.58 -18.84 21.49
CA ASN A 201 10.32 -17.42 21.70
C ASN A 201 8.91 -17.00 21.20
N LYS A 202 7.89 -17.41 21.97
CA LYS A 202 6.45 -17.32 21.66
C LYS A 202 5.88 -15.95 21.27
N GLU A 203 6.64 -14.86 21.36
CA GLU A 203 6.25 -13.56 20.81
C GLU A 203 6.62 -13.40 19.33
N TRP A 204 7.31 -14.35 18.71
CA TRP A 204 7.90 -14.24 17.37
C TRP A 204 7.42 -15.37 16.44
N SER A 205 7.28 -15.07 15.15
CA SER A 205 6.96 -16.08 14.11
C SER A 205 8.03 -16.15 13.01
N ILE A 206 8.28 -17.35 12.49
CA ILE A 206 9.17 -17.73 11.38
C ILE A 206 8.31 -18.00 10.12
N VAL A 207 8.73 -17.47 8.97
CA VAL A 207 7.78 -16.89 7.91
C VAL A 207 8.37 -17.66 6.66
N VAL A 208 7.50 -18.34 5.89
CA VAL A 208 7.82 -18.93 4.59
C VAL A 208 7.03 -18.22 3.49
N HIS A 209 7.71 -17.83 2.40
CA HIS A 209 7.09 -17.28 1.19
C HIS A 209 6.52 -18.39 0.30
N LEU A 210 5.38 -18.13 -0.34
CA LEU A 210 4.72 -19.06 -1.25
C LEU A 210 4.97 -18.66 -2.71
N LYS A 211 5.19 -19.66 -3.58
CA LYS A 211 5.10 -19.48 -5.04
C LYS A 211 3.71 -19.92 -5.55
N PRO A 212 3.14 -19.27 -6.58
CA PRO A 212 1.90 -19.72 -7.21
C PRO A 212 2.06 -21.13 -7.78
N ARG A 213 1.03 -21.98 -7.65
CA ARG A 213 1.10 -23.40 -8.09
C ARG A 213 1.17 -23.58 -9.60
N ASP A 214 0.76 -22.57 -10.36
CA ASP A 214 0.65 -22.64 -11.82
C ASP A 214 1.95 -22.23 -12.54
N LEU A 215 3.01 -21.88 -11.78
CA LEU A 215 4.36 -21.64 -12.30
C LEU A 215 5.27 -22.84 -12.00
N TYR A 216 5.02 -23.95 -12.70
CA TYR A 216 6.02 -25.00 -12.84
C TYR A 216 7.12 -24.52 -13.77
N ASP A 217 8.28 -24.22 -13.19
CA ASP A 217 9.54 -24.01 -13.91
C ASP A 217 10.01 -25.36 -14.46
N MET A 218 9.50 -25.70 -15.65
CA MET A 218 9.96 -26.82 -16.46
C MET A 218 11.30 -26.40 -17.07
N GLY A 219 12.35 -26.41 -16.24
CA GLY A 219 13.68 -25.87 -16.55
C GLY A 219 14.21 -26.35 -17.90
N GLU A 220 14.97 -25.48 -18.56
CA GLU A 220 15.40 -25.62 -19.97
C GLU A 220 15.87 -27.05 -20.26
N GLY A 221 15.05 -27.79 -21.02
CA GLY A 221 15.29 -29.21 -21.27
C GLY A 221 16.54 -29.40 -22.12
N ASP A 222 17.56 -30.04 -21.52
CA ASP A 222 18.81 -30.42 -22.18
C ASP A 222 18.51 -31.12 -23.51
N GLY A 223 18.82 -30.45 -24.61
CA GLY A 223 18.51 -30.91 -25.96
C GLY A 223 19.45 -32.01 -26.43
N GLU A 224 19.35 -33.22 -25.86
CA GLU A 224 20.02 -34.41 -26.39
C GLU A 224 19.45 -34.76 -27.78
N VAL A 225 20.13 -34.26 -28.81
CA VAL A 225 19.87 -34.63 -30.21
C VAL A 225 20.42 -36.03 -30.46
N CYS A 226 19.55 -37.02 -30.36
CA CYS A 226 19.85 -38.41 -30.69
C CYS A 226 19.40 -38.73 -32.13
N GLU A 227 20.42 -38.90 -33.00
CA GLU A 227 20.41 -39.36 -34.41
C GLU A 227 19.68 -38.47 -35.45
#